data_AF-A0A2J8PRF6-F1
#
_entry.id   AF-A0A2J8PRF6-F1
#
_cell.length_a   1.000
_cell.length_b   1.000
_cell.length_c   1.000
_cell.angle_alpha   90.00
_cell.angle_beta   90.00
_cell.angle_gamma   90.00
#
_symmetry.space_group_name_H-M   'P 1'
#
loop_
_entity.id
_entity.type
_entity.pdbx_description
1 polymer ?
#
loop_
_entity_poly.entity_id
_entity_poly.type
_entity_poly.pdbx_seq_one_letter_code
_entity_poly.pdbx_strand_id
1 'polypeptide(L)' 'MPKTMHFLFRFIVFFYLWGLFTAQRQKKEESTEEVKIEVLHRPENCSKTSKKGDLLNAHYDGYLAKDGSKFYCR' A
#
# COMPACT_ATOMS: atom_id res chain seq x y z
N MET A 1 7.37 44.69 -30.09
CA MET A 1 7.63 43.24 -30.23
C MET A 1 8.38 42.53 -29.08
N PRO A 2 9.01 43.18 -28.06
CA PRO A 2 9.70 42.42 -26.99
C PRO A 2 8.78 41.92 -25.85
N LYS A 3 7.62 42.55 -25.63
CA LYS A 3 6.69 42.21 -24.53
C LYS A 3 5.95 40.89 -24.73
N THR A 4 5.70 40.49 -25.98
CA THR A 4 5.00 39.24 -26.34
C THR A 4 5.86 38.01 -26.14
N MET A 5 7.17 38.08 -26.44
CA MET A 5 8.13 36.99 -26.18
C MET A 5 8.30 36.72 -24.69
N HIS A 6 8.32 37.76 -23.86
CA HIS A 6 8.43 37.62 -22.41
C HIS A 6 7.18 36.98 -21.79
N PHE A 7 6.01 37.23 -22.37
CA PHE A 7 4.75 36.61 -21.95
C PHE A 7 4.78 35.12 -22.29
N LEU A 8 5.07 34.75 -23.53
CA LEU A 8 5.19 33.35 -23.97
C LEU A 8 6.20 32.55 -23.15
N PHE A 9 7.37 33.14 -22.89
CA PHE A 9 8.40 32.52 -22.06
C PHE A 9 7.91 32.25 -20.63
N ARG A 10 7.14 33.19 -20.06
CA ARG A 10 6.57 33.04 -18.71
C ARG A 10 5.50 31.94 -18.65
N PHE A 11 4.69 31.76 -19.70
CA PHE A 11 3.75 30.64 -19.81
C PHE A 11 4.46 29.31 -19.91
N ILE A 12 5.49 29.22 -20.75
CA ILE A 12 6.28 27.99 -20.92
C ILE A 12 6.90 27.57 -19.59
N VAL A 13 7.56 28.50 -18.89
CA VAL A 13 8.12 28.23 -17.56
C VAL A 13 7.06 27.78 -16.56
N PHE A 14 5.87 28.40 -16.57
CA PHE A 14 4.77 28.01 -15.69
C PHE A 14 4.30 26.56 -15.94
N PHE A 15 4.12 26.16 -17.20
CA PHE A 15 3.73 24.79 -17.55
C PHE A 15 4.83 23.77 -17.23
N TYR A 16 6.11 24.11 -17.42
CA TYR A 16 7.23 23.25 -17.01
C TYR A 16 7.26 23.07 -15.49
N LEU A 17 7.12 24.15 -14.71
CA LEU A 17 7.09 24.08 -13.24
C LEU A 17 5.87 23.30 -12.74
N TRP A 18 4.70 23.49 -13.35
CA TRP A 18 3.49 22.72 -13.05
C TRP A 18 3.68 21.23 -13.37
N GLY A 19 4.25 20.91 -14.54
CA GLY A 19 4.55 19.54 -14.95
C GLY A 19 5.47 18.83 -13.96
N LEU A 20 6.57 19.49 -13.56
CA LEU A 20 7.47 19.01 -12.50
C LEU A 20 6.75 18.79 -11.16
N PHE A 21 5.86 19.72 -10.77
CA PHE A 21 5.09 19.61 -9.54
C PHE A 21 4.13 18.41 -9.55
N THR A 22 3.47 18.16 -10.69
CA THR A 22 2.58 17.00 -10.85
C THR A 22 3.34 15.67 -10.89
N ALA A 23 4.53 15.63 -11.49
CA ALA A 23 5.38 14.43 -11.52
C ALA A 23 5.85 14.03 -10.11
N GLN A 24 6.14 15.00 -9.24
CA GLN A 24 6.52 14.72 -7.84
C GLN A 24 5.34 14.23 -6.98
N ARG A 25 4.09 14.47 -7.39
CA ARG A 25 2.89 14.05 -6.64
C ARG A 25 2.51 12.59 -6.83
N GLN A 26 3.13 11.87 -7.77
CA GLN A 26 2.96 10.42 -7.93
C GLN A 26 3.88 9.61 -6.99
N LYS A 27 4.35 10.20 -5.88
CA LYS A 27 4.95 9.41 -4.80
C LYS A 27 3.83 8.57 -4.20
N LYS A 28 3.66 7.38 -4.77
CA LYS A 28 2.78 6.30 -4.34
C LYS A 28 2.80 6.26 -2.82
N GLU A 29 1.65 6.55 -2.23
CA GLU A 29 1.37 6.26 -0.83
C GLU A 29 1.63 4.76 -0.66
N GLU A 30 2.83 4.45 -0.16
CA GLU A 30 3.17 3.13 0.30
C GLU A 30 2.25 2.90 1.50
N SER A 31 1.13 2.23 1.26
CA SER A 31 0.16 1.93 2.30
C SER A 31 0.88 1.14 3.38
N THR A 32 1.18 1.79 4.49
CA THR A 32 1.79 1.20 5.69
C THR A 32 0.79 0.36 6.47
N GLU A 33 -0.17 -0.26 5.79
CA GLU A 33 -1.18 -1.10 6.43
C GLU A 33 -0.54 -2.43 6.81
N GLU A 34 -0.08 -2.50 8.05
CA GLU A 34 0.39 -3.74 8.66
C GLU A 34 -0.76 -4.74 8.84
N VAL A 35 -0.44 -6.03 8.70
CA VAL A 35 -1.40 -7.11 8.96
C VAL A 35 -1.77 -7.11 10.43
N LYS A 36 -3.07 -6.99 10.74
CA LYS A 36 -3.59 -7.12 12.10
C LYS A 36 -3.63 -8.58 12.51
N ILE A 37 -3.15 -8.88 13.71
CA ILE A 37 -3.06 -10.25 14.25
C ILE A 37 -3.85 -10.31 15.56
N GLU A 38 -4.69 -11.34 15.69
CA GLU A 38 -5.43 -11.62 16.91
C GLU A 38 -5.29 -13.11 17.29
N VAL A 39 -5.15 -13.39 18.58
CA VAL A 39 -5.06 -14.76 19.11
C VAL A 39 -6.43 -15.19 19.61
N LEU A 40 -7.16 -15.95 18.80
CA LEU A 40 -8.48 -16.48 19.17
C LEU A 40 -8.40 -17.60 20.21
N HIS A 41 -7.36 -18.43 20.11
CA HIS A 41 -7.14 -19.54 21.03
C HIS A 41 -5.65 -19.89 21.14
N ARG A 42 -5.18 -20.13 22.37
CA ARG A 42 -3.86 -20.70 22.65
C ARG A 42 -4.04 -21.78 23.72
N PRO A 43 -3.62 -23.03 23.47
CA PRO A 43 -3.67 -24.08 24.48
C PRO A 43 -2.83 -23.72 25.71
N GLU A 44 -3.28 -24.15 26.90
CA GLU A 44 -2.61 -23.85 28.19
C GLU A 44 -1.13 -24.26 28.18
N ASN A 45 -0.84 -25.46 27.69
CA ASN A 45 0.51 -26.03 27.62
C ASN A 45 1.12 -25.91 26.22
N CYS A 46 1.19 -24.69 25.68
CA CYS A 46 1.87 -24.41 24.41
C CYS A 46 3.06 -23.45 24.63
N SER A 47 4.27 -24.00 24.61
CA SER A 47 5.54 -23.28 24.83
C SER A 47 6.35 -23.05 23.55
N LYS A 48 6.00 -23.73 22.45
CA LYS A 48 6.69 -23.58 21.16
C LYS A 48 6.01 -22.51 20.32
N THR A 49 6.81 -21.65 19.69
CA THR A 49 6.35 -20.66 18.71
C THR A 49 7.01 -20.95 17.36
N SER A 50 6.24 -20.83 16.29
CA SER A 50 6.75 -20.98 14.92
C SER A 50 7.80 -19.90 14.61
N LYS A 51 8.84 -20.28 13.86
CA LYS A 51 9.89 -19.36 13.40
C LYS A 51 10.13 -19.47 11.90
N LYS A 52 10.85 -18.49 11.36
CA LYS A 52 11.25 -18.49 9.95
C LYS A 52 12.02 -19.78 9.61
N GLY A 53 11.56 -20.47 8.57
CA GLY A 53 12.13 -21.74 8.12
C GLY A 53 11.38 -22.99 8.59
N ASP A 54 10.44 -22.85 9.55
CA ASP A 54 9.59 -23.97 9.94
C ASP A 54 8.59 -24.31 8.83
N LEU A 55 8.29 -25.60 8.68
CA LEU A 55 7.15 -26.07 7.90
C LEU A 55 5.92 -26.09 8.79
N LEU A 56 4.87 -25.37 8.41
CA LEU A 56 3.60 -25.30 9.14
C LEU A 56 2.53 -26.07 8.39
N ASN A 57 1.83 -26.95 9.10
CA ASN A 57 0.55 -27.49 8.64
C ASN A 57 -0.56 -26.63 9.25
N ALA A 58 -1.32 -25.95 8.42
CA ALA A 58 -2.36 -25.01 8.85
C ALA A 58 -3.65 -25.22 8.07
N HIS A 59 -4.76 -25.23 8.81
CA HIS A 59 -6.10 -25.05 8.27
C HIS A 59 -6.45 -23.57 8.35
N TYR A 60 -6.97 -23.01 7.26
CA TYR A 60 -7.34 -21.60 7.21
C TYR A 60 -8.49 -21.36 6.25
N ASP A 61 -9.26 -20.35 6.61
CA ASP A 61 -10.35 -19.84 5.79
C ASP A 61 -9.99 -18.44 5.27
N GLY A 62 -10.29 -18.19 4.00
CA GLY A 62 -10.08 -16.89 3.37
C GLY A 62 -11.40 -16.14 3.18
N TYR A 63 -11.47 -14.89 3.66
CA TYR A 63 -12.62 -14.00 3.53
C TYR A 63 -12.23 -12.65 2.93
N LEU A 64 -13.10 -12.04 2.13
CA LEU A 64 -12.89 -10.68 1.61
C LEU A 64 -13.21 -9.63 2.67
N ALA A 65 -12.30 -8.69 2.92
CA ALA A 65 -12.47 -7.67 3.96
C ALA A 65 -13.66 -6.73 3.71
N LYS A 66 -14.08 -6.54 2.45
CA LYS A 66 -15.16 -5.61 2.07
C LYS A 66 -16.55 -6.12 2.45
N ASP A 67 -16.81 -7.41 2.28
CA ASP A 67 -18.16 -8.00 2.39
C ASP A 67 -18.21 -9.29 3.21
N GLY A 68 -17.07 -9.79 3.71
CA GLY A 68 -16.98 -11.01 4.49
C GLY A 68 -17.26 -12.28 3.70
N SER A 69 -17.35 -12.22 2.37
CA SER A 69 -17.58 -13.40 1.55
C SER A 69 -16.38 -14.35 1.62
N LYS A 70 -16.68 -15.65 1.82
CA LYS A 70 -15.66 -16.70 1.88
C LYS A 70 -15.20 -17.06 0.48
N PHE A 71 -13.91 -16.95 0.21
CA PHE A 71 -13.32 -17.35 -1.07
C PHE A 71 -12.47 -18.62 -0.97
N TYR A 72 -12.11 -19.07 0.23
CA TYR A 72 -11.30 -20.27 0.44
C TYR A 72 -11.64 -21.00 1.74
N CYS A 73 -11.61 -22.34 1.71
CA CYS A 73 -11.79 -23.24 2.86
C CYS A 73 -10.85 -24.45 2.71
N ARG A 74 -9.99 -24.72 3.70
CA ARG A 74 -9.21 -25.96 3.79
C ARG A 74 -8.98 -26.41 5.23
#